data_AF-A0A9E1ZN48-F1
#
_entry.id   AF-A0A9E1ZN48-F1
#
_cell.length_a   1.000
_cell.length_b   1.000
_cell.length_c   1.000
_cell.angle_alpha   90.00
_cell.angle_beta   90.00
_cell.angle_gamma   90.00
#
_symmetry.space_group_name_H-M   'P 1'
#
loop_
_entity.id
_entity.type
_entity.pdbx_description
1 polymer ?
#
loop_
_entity_poly.entity_id
_entity_poly.type
_entity_poly.pdbx_seq_one_letter_code
_entity_poly.pdbx_strand_id
1 'polypeptide(L)'
;MKFEQSENIMPPFVMDVFLLDIMTEMLQSPLYFLSYINRRTKYLGRVLVNHELSTFSYHLTQGLWIDKENEILSIDDDFSAELDVAMMVRREGVLGEATPEGILTRFKNSPLENIIQQIESEEDPATVDFGFLLLSLSQDAINQITSTIELISARAKKDHKHHDFSIGFGSASSGITFHCNDEAVETAGPKLQNHCELRKYREKAQSWFGICINPSDEYSIRFGIYLDYSWKNSVRLNDEVKQIVQNTKKSTLEKHTQANSNLKQKRNKSKRKQQKKTRRKNRKK
;
A
#
# COMPACT_ATOMS: atom_id res chain seq x y z
N MET A 1 3.41 9.25 35.60
CA MET A 1 2.09 9.90 35.36
C MET A 1 1.04 8.79 35.30
N LYS A 2 -0.09 8.91 35.99
CA LYS A 2 -1.23 7.98 35.82
C LYS A 2 -2.18 8.62 34.81
N PHE A 3 -2.59 7.89 33.78
CA PHE A 3 -3.55 8.35 32.78
C PHE A 3 -4.56 7.23 32.50
N GLU A 4 -5.75 7.61 32.06
CA GLU A 4 -6.79 6.68 31.63
C GLU A 4 -6.69 6.45 30.13
N GLN A 5 -6.73 5.18 29.73
CA GLN A 5 -6.82 4.77 28.34
C GLN A 5 -8.21 4.16 28.11
N SER A 6 -8.83 4.47 26.98
CA SER A 6 -10.06 3.81 26.53
C SER A 6 -9.92 3.43 25.05
N GLU A 7 -10.88 2.71 24.49
CA GLU A 7 -10.90 2.41 23.05
C GLU A 7 -10.83 3.70 22.19
N ASN A 8 -11.32 4.82 22.70
CA ASN A 8 -11.39 6.09 21.96
C ASN A 8 -10.34 7.12 22.38
N ILE A 9 -9.52 6.83 23.41
CA ILE A 9 -8.54 7.79 23.95
C ILE A 9 -7.16 7.13 23.94
N MET A 10 -6.32 7.65 23.04
CA MET A 10 -4.91 7.28 22.95
C MET A 10 -4.13 7.76 24.19
N PRO A 11 -3.01 7.10 24.54
CA PRO A 11 -2.14 7.59 25.60
C PRO A 11 -1.66 9.03 25.35
N PRO A 12 -1.44 9.83 26.41
CA PRO A 12 -0.99 11.22 26.25
C PRO A 12 0.38 11.27 25.58
N PHE A 13 0.53 12.12 24.57
CA PHE A 13 1.83 12.44 23.99
C PHE A 13 2.42 13.64 24.72
N VAL A 14 3.48 13.41 25.49
CA VAL A 14 4.24 14.47 26.15
C VAL A 14 5.47 14.75 25.30
N MET A 15 5.60 15.99 24.82
CA MET A 15 6.73 16.47 24.05
C MET A 15 7.17 17.85 24.54
N ASP A 16 8.44 18.18 24.30
CA ASP A 16 8.94 19.53 24.51
C ASP A 16 8.62 20.46 23.32
N VAL A 17 8.83 21.76 23.53
CA VAL A 17 8.55 22.79 22.50
C VAL A 17 9.53 22.72 21.32
N PHE A 18 10.75 22.21 21.51
CA PHE A 18 11.74 22.11 20.45
C PHE A 18 11.39 20.99 19.47
N LEU A 19 10.89 19.86 19.97
CA LEU A 19 10.35 18.82 19.12
C LEU A 19 9.17 19.34 18.30
N LEU A 20 8.23 20.07 18.93
CA LEU A 20 7.09 20.64 18.22
C LEU A 20 7.54 21.61 17.11
N ASP A 21 8.47 22.50 17.42
CA ASP A 21 9.05 23.45 16.46
C ASP A 21 9.63 22.73 15.23
N ILE A 22 10.50 21.74 15.47
CA ILE A 22 11.08 20.92 14.39
C ILE A 22 10.02 20.12 13.63
N MET A 23 9.01 19.57 14.31
CA MET A 23 7.88 18.88 13.67
C MET A 23 7.11 19.81 12.73
N THR A 24 6.89 21.07 13.10
CA THR A 24 6.17 22.03 12.24
C THR A 24 6.96 22.45 11.01
N GLU A 25 8.29 22.44 11.07
CA GLU A 25 9.14 22.72 9.91
C GLU A 25 9.25 21.51 8.95
N MET A 26 9.33 20.30 9.51
CA MET A 26 9.52 19.06 8.76
C MET A 26 8.22 18.47 8.22
N LEU A 27 7.15 18.46 9.02
CA LEU A 27 5.86 17.84 8.69
C LEU A 27 4.87 18.92 8.25
N GLN A 28 5.04 19.42 7.02
CA GLN A 28 4.21 20.49 6.48
C GLN A 28 2.78 20.06 6.11
N SER A 29 2.50 18.75 6.13
CA SER A 29 1.17 18.20 5.94
C SER A 29 0.55 17.74 7.27
N PRO A 30 -0.74 18.05 7.53
CA PRO A 30 -1.45 17.53 8.69
C PRO A 30 -1.46 16.01 8.79
N LEU A 31 -1.52 15.30 7.66
CA LEU A 31 -1.54 13.83 7.65
C LEU A 31 -0.22 13.25 8.17
N TYR A 32 0.91 13.80 7.73
CA TYR A 32 2.23 13.37 8.22
C TYR A 32 2.43 13.71 9.70
N PHE A 33 1.98 14.89 10.13
CA PHE A 33 2.00 15.30 11.53
C PHE A 33 1.19 14.34 12.41
N LEU A 34 -0.07 14.08 12.03
CA LEU A 34 -0.95 13.15 12.75
C LEU A 34 -0.44 11.71 12.70
N SER A 35 0.19 11.29 11.59
CA SER A 35 0.79 9.96 11.44
C SER A 35 1.91 9.73 12.46
N TYR A 36 2.78 10.73 12.67
CA TYR A 36 3.82 10.64 13.69
C TYR A 36 3.23 10.52 15.09
N ILE A 37 2.29 11.41 15.45
CA ILE A 37 1.65 11.38 16.78
C ILE A 37 0.94 10.04 17.00
N ASN A 38 0.19 9.56 16.02
CA ASN A 38 -0.51 8.27 16.06
C ASN A 38 0.47 7.11 16.30
N ARG A 39 1.60 7.06 15.59
CA ARG A 39 2.62 6.01 15.81
C ARG A 39 3.29 6.13 17.18
N ARG A 40 3.74 7.33 17.52
CA ARG A 40 4.51 7.57 18.75
C ARG A 40 3.68 7.25 19.99
N THR A 41 2.39 7.56 19.98
CA THR A 41 1.44 7.22 21.05
C THR A 41 1.07 5.74 21.08
N LYS A 42 0.91 5.08 19.92
CA LYS A 42 0.69 3.62 19.83
C LYS A 42 1.84 2.81 20.44
N TYR A 43 3.07 3.30 20.35
CA TYR A 43 4.25 2.65 20.88
C TYR A 43 4.71 3.23 22.23
N LEU A 44 3.82 3.87 22.99
CA LEU A 44 4.16 4.38 24.32
C LEU A 44 4.70 3.24 25.21
N GLY A 45 5.86 3.48 25.82
CA GLY A 45 6.55 2.49 26.66
C GLY A 45 7.31 1.40 25.91
N ARG A 46 7.29 1.42 24.57
CA ARG A 46 7.97 0.43 23.70
C ARG A 46 9.14 1.01 22.91
N VAL A 47 9.36 2.32 23.01
CA VAL A 47 10.53 3.00 22.47
C VAL A 47 11.40 3.45 23.64
N LEU A 48 12.63 2.94 23.71
CA LEU A 48 13.66 3.38 24.64
C LEU A 48 14.56 4.37 23.92
N VAL A 49 14.62 5.60 24.43
CA VAL A 49 15.35 6.70 23.83
C VAL A 49 15.77 7.69 24.91
N ASN A 50 16.87 8.41 24.70
CA ASN A 50 17.27 9.51 25.57
C ASN A 50 16.55 10.82 25.20
N HIS A 51 16.36 11.07 23.90
CA HIS A 51 15.77 12.29 23.35
C HIS A 51 14.66 11.99 22.33
N GLU A 52 13.54 12.70 22.40
CA GLU A 52 12.43 12.52 21.45
C GLU A 52 12.81 12.89 20.01
N LEU A 53 13.81 13.75 19.80
CA LEU A 53 14.35 14.06 18.47
C LEU A 53 14.94 12.82 17.79
N SER A 54 15.60 11.93 18.51
CA SER A 54 16.12 10.66 17.95
C SER A 54 14.96 9.77 17.49
N THR A 55 13.86 9.74 18.26
CA THR A 55 12.63 9.02 17.86
C THR A 55 11.96 9.64 16.64
N PHE A 56 11.90 10.97 16.58
CA PHE A 56 11.33 11.68 15.44
C PHE A 56 12.18 11.49 14.18
N SER A 57 13.51 11.60 14.29
CA SER A 57 14.42 11.34 13.18
C SER A 57 14.31 9.89 12.68
N TYR A 58 14.24 8.92 13.60
CA TYR A 58 13.98 7.52 13.27
C TYR A 58 12.63 7.33 12.56
N HIS A 59 11.59 8.08 12.97
CA HIS A 59 10.32 8.06 12.25
C HIS A 59 10.46 8.61 10.83
N LEU A 60 11.15 9.73 10.63
CA LEU A 60 11.35 10.32 9.32
C LEU A 60 12.06 9.37 8.36
N THR A 61 13.10 8.68 8.83
CA THR A 61 13.98 7.86 7.99
C THR A 61 13.49 6.42 7.86
N GLN A 62 12.99 5.82 8.95
CA GLN A 62 12.63 4.40 9.03
C GLN A 62 11.12 4.13 9.28
N GLY A 63 10.31 5.17 9.50
CA GLY A 63 8.87 5.05 9.68
C GLY A 63 8.39 4.62 11.06
N LEU A 64 9.29 4.45 12.04
CA LEU A 64 9.01 4.08 13.43
C LEU A 64 8.07 2.88 13.52
N TRP A 65 8.57 1.69 13.15
CA TRP A 65 7.80 0.45 13.13
C TRP A 65 8.22 -0.51 14.24
N ILE A 66 7.23 -1.08 14.95
CA ILE A 66 7.45 -2.16 15.91
C ILE A 66 6.39 -3.24 15.67
N ASP A 67 6.83 -4.44 15.28
CA ASP A 67 5.93 -5.47 14.72
C ASP A 67 5.30 -6.36 15.81
N LYS A 68 6.09 -6.82 16.78
CA LYS A 68 5.62 -7.79 17.78
C LYS A 68 5.21 -7.11 19.07
N GLU A 69 4.10 -7.50 19.69
CA GLU A 69 3.62 -6.88 20.95
C GLU A 69 4.69 -6.77 22.06
N ASN A 70 5.60 -7.74 22.16
CA ASN A 70 6.64 -7.78 23.19
C ASN A 70 8.00 -7.20 22.75
N GLU A 71 8.06 -6.60 21.55
CA GLU A 71 9.28 -6.00 21.04
C GLU A 71 9.42 -4.57 21.56
N ILE A 72 10.64 -4.25 21.99
CA ILE A 72 11.06 -2.93 22.44
C ILE A 72 12.10 -2.43 21.43
N LEU A 73 11.89 -1.23 20.92
CA LEU A 73 12.83 -0.55 20.04
C LEU A 73 13.74 0.34 20.89
N SER A 74 15.05 0.11 20.83
CA SER A 74 16.05 1.01 21.42
C SER A 74 16.63 1.88 20.31
N ILE A 75 16.54 3.20 20.47
CA ILE A 75 17.04 4.18 19.51
C ILE A 75 18.19 4.93 20.17
N ASP A 76 19.35 4.92 19.53
CA ASP A 76 20.54 5.66 19.98
C ASP A 76 20.48 7.11 19.45
N ASP A 77 21.27 7.99 20.02
CA ASP A 77 21.24 9.42 19.72
C ASP A 77 21.87 9.75 18.35
N ASP A 78 22.66 8.84 17.78
CA ASP A 78 23.24 8.99 16.44
C ASP A 78 22.18 9.06 15.32
N PHE A 79 20.97 8.55 15.57
CA PHE A 79 19.85 8.67 14.63
C PHE A 79 19.39 10.10 14.40
N SER A 80 19.75 11.09 15.23
CA SER A 80 19.40 12.50 14.99
C SER A 80 20.22 13.15 13.87
N ALA A 81 21.33 12.56 13.46
CA ALA A 81 22.31 13.22 12.60
C ALA A 81 21.71 13.76 11.28
N GLU A 82 20.85 12.98 10.61
CA GLU A 82 20.21 13.40 9.36
C GLU A 82 19.21 14.54 9.57
N LEU A 83 18.49 14.51 10.69
CA LEU A 83 17.59 15.59 11.08
C LEU A 83 18.38 16.86 11.40
N ASP A 84 19.49 16.76 12.12
CA ASP A 84 20.35 17.91 12.46
C ASP A 84 20.88 18.59 11.19
N VAL A 85 21.37 17.81 10.22
CA VAL A 85 21.78 18.33 8.90
C VAL A 85 20.61 19.03 8.21
N ALA A 86 19.43 18.41 8.16
CA ALA A 86 18.25 19.02 7.53
C ALA A 86 17.86 20.35 8.17
N MET A 87 17.94 20.45 9.51
CA MET A 87 17.66 21.69 10.23
C MET A 87 18.72 22.77 9.99
N MET A 88 20.01 22.40 9.90
CA MET A 88 21.05 23.37 9.52
C MET A 88 20.81 23.92 8.10
N VAL A 89 20.42 23.07 7.15
CA VAL A 89 20.11 23.51 5.77
C VAL A 89 18.93 24.49 5.78
N ARG A 90 17.87 24.17 6.51
CA ARG A 90 16.65 24.99 6.58
C ARG A 90 16.84 26.33 7.28
N ARG A 91 17.55 26.33 8.42
CA ARG A 91 17.65 27.50 9.30
C ARG A 91 18.86 28.38 9.00
N GLU A 92 19.99 27.76 8.64
CA GLU A 92 21.27 28.46 8.44
C GLU A 92 21.70 28.52 6.97
N GLY A 93 20.98 27.85 6.06
CA GLY A 93 21.28 27.88 4.63
C GLY A 93 22.59 27.16 4.26
N VAL A 94 23.04 26.20 5.07
CA VAL A 94 24.22 25.39 4.73
C VAL A 94 23.93 24.47 3.54
N LEU A 95 24.99 24.03 2.85
CA LEU A 95 24.85 23.08 1.75
C LEU A 95 24.49 21.68 2.27
N GLY A 96 23.43 21.08 1.71
CA GLY A 96 22.97 19.74 2.06
C GLY A 96 21.51 19.50 1.68
N GLU A 97 20.97 18.37 2.10
CA GLU A 97 19.57 18.01 1.87
C GLU A 97 18.67 18.58 2.98
N ALA A 98 17.67 19.37 2.60
CA ALA A 98 16.70 19.95 3.54
C ALA A 98 15.65 18.92 4.03
N THR A 99 15.60 17.72 3.45
CA THR A 99 14.66 16.67 3.83
C THR A 99 15.40 15.33 3.86
N PRO A 100 15.49 14.65 5.02
CA PRO A 100 16.07 13.32 5.10
C PRO A 100 15.36 12.33 4.17
N GLU A 101 16.10 11.34 3.67
CA GLU A 101 15.49 10.25 2.93
C GLU A 101 14.60 9.41 3.85
N GLY A 102 13.39 9.08 3.39
CA GLY A 102 12.46 8.26 4.16
C GLY A 102 11.00 8.57 3.86
N ILE A 103 10.17 8.68 4.89
CA ILE A 103 8.71 8.76 4.75
C ILE A 103 8.26 9.95 3.91
N LEU A 104 8.99 11.06 3.93
CA LEU A 104 8.69 12.31 3.21
C LEU A 104 9.14 12.28 1.75
N THR A 105 10.02 11.34 1.37
CA THR A 105 10.62 11.29 0.02
C THR A 105 10.24 10.04 -0.76
N ARG A 106 9.92 8.93 -0.07
CA ARG A 106 9.72 7.61 -0.69
C ARG A 106 8.51 7.48 -1.63
N PHE A 107 7.55 8.40 -1.55
CA PHE A 107 6.39 8.42 -2.44
C PHE A 107 6.60 9.34 -3.65
N LYS A 108 7.63 10.19 -3.67
CA LYS A 108 7.83 11.19 -4.71
C LYS A 108 7.83 10.58 -6.10
N ASN A 109 7.14 11.23 -7.03
CA ASN A 109 6.95 10.82 -8.41
C ASN A 109 6.27 9.44 -8.56
N SER A 110 5.36 9.08 -7.65
CA SER A 110 4.59 7.84 -7.73
C SER A 110 3.08 8.09 -7.75
N PRO A 111 2.26 7.15 -8.27
CA PRO A 111 0.79 7.23 -8.16
C PRO A 111 0.30 7.40 -6.72
N LEU A 112 1.03 6.83 -5.75
CA LEU A 112 0.69 6.93 -4.34
C LEU A 112 0.89 8.33 -3.77
N GLU A 113 1.81 9.15 -4.31
CA GLU A 113 1.93 10.56 -3.92
C GLU A 113 0.66 11.33 -4.28
N ASN A 114 0.13 11.16 -5.50
CA ASN A 114 -1.11 11.81 -5.89
C ASN A 114 -2.30 11.35 -5.03
N ILE A 115 -2.36 10.05 -4.69
CA ILE A 115 -3.40 9.51 -3.79
C ILE A 115 -3.30 10.14 -2.40
N ILE A 116 -2.08 10.27 -1.84
CA ILE A 116 -1.86 10.90 -0.53
C ILE A 116 -2.28 12.38 -0.57
N GLN A 117 -1.91 13.12 -1.62
CA GLN A 117 -2.30 14.53 -1.77
C GLN A 117 -3.83 14.70 -1.85
N GLN A 118 -4.52 13.80 -2.54
CA GLN A 118 -5.99 13.82 -2.61
C GLN A 118 -6.63 13.55 -1.24
N ILE A 119 -6.12 12.59 -0.47
CA ILE A 119 -6.56 12.33 0.92
C ILE A 119 -6.36 13.57 1.78
N GLU A 120 -5.22 14.25 1.65
CA GLU A 120 -4.92 15.48 2.41
C GLU A 120 -5.83 16.65 2.05
N SER A 121 -6.37 16.67 0.84
CA SER A 121 -7.29 17.71 0.37
C SER A 121 -8.76 17.44 0.69
N GLU A 122 -9.11 16.21 1.10
CA GLU A 122 -10.47 15.84 1.45
C GLU A 122 -10.77 16.10 2.94
N GLU A 123 -11.97 16.60 3.23
CA GLU A 123 -12.45 16.83 4.61
C GLU A 123 -13.13 15.59 5.22
N ASP A 124 -12.92 14.39 4.67
CA ASP A 124 -13.52 13.14 5.18
C ASP A 124 -12.58 12.44 6.18
N PRO A 125 -12.93 12.38 7.49
CA PRO A 125 -12.14 11.69 8.50
C PRO A 125 -11.89 10.20 8.17
N ALA A 126 -12.77 9.54 7.41
CA ALA A 126 -12.59 8.14 7.02
C ALA A 126 -11.39 7.93 6.09
N THR A 127 -10.90 8.99 5.43
CA THR A 127 -9.72 8.93 4.56
C THR A 127 -8.40 9.02 5.34
N VAL A 128 -8.43 9.53 6.58
CA VAL A 128 -7.23 9.68 7.42
C VAL A 128 -6.63 8.32 7.77
N ASP A 129 -7.46 7.33 8.11
CA ASP A 129 -6.99 5.97 8.40
C ASP A 129 -6.34 5.32 7.17
N PHE A 130 -6.86 5.63 5.98
CA PHE A 130 -6.24 5.18 4.74
C PHE A 130 -4.87 5.85 4.54
N GLY A 131 -4.78 7.16 4.77
CA GLY A 131 -3.51 7.88 4.76
C GLY A 131 -2.49 7.31 5.76
N PHE A 132 -2.92 6.97 6.98
CA PHE A 132 -2.05 6.31 7.97
C PHE A 132 -1.58 4.94 7.50
N LEU A 133 -2.45 4.15 6.87
CA LEU A 133 -2.06 2.87 6.29
C LEU A 133 -1.02 3.06 5.19
N LEU A 134 -1.21 4.02 4.27
CA LEU A 134 -0.25 4.31 3.20
C LEU A 134 1.10 4.74 3.77
N LEU A 135 1.10 5.67 4.74
CA LEU A 135 2.31 6.12 5.45
C LEU A 135 2.93 5.02 6.33
N SER A 136 2.30 3.86 6.44
CA SER A 136 2.85 2.69 7.12
C SER A 136 3.62 1.77 6.18
N LEU A 137 3.35 1.79 4.88
CA LEU A 137 3.89 0.80 3.97
C LEU A 137 5.43 0.77 3.95
N SER A 138 6.00 -0.44 3.81
CA SER A 138 7.43 -0.62 3.54
C SER A 138 7.75 -0.19 2.11
N GLN A 139 9.04 0.06 1.82
CA GLN A 139 9.47 0.42 0.46
C GLN A 139 9.07 -0.64 -0.58
N ASP A 140 9.19 -1.92 -0.23
CA ASP A 140 8.81 -3.02 -1.12
C ASP A 140 7.31 -3.01 -1.41
N ALA A 141 6.47 -2.76 -0.40
CA ALA A 141 5.03 -2.67 -0.57
C ALA A 141 4.65 -1.46 -1.45
N ILE A 142 5.28 -0.31 -1.23
CA ILE A 142 5.11 0.90 -2.05
C ILE A 142 5.45 0.60 -3.51
N ASN A 143 6.63 0.03 -3.78
CA ASN A 143 7.06 -0.31 -5.12
C ASN A 143 6.10 -1.29 -5.79
N GLN A 144 5.67 -2.33 -5.08
CA GLN A 144 4.72 -3.32 -5.59
C GLN A 144 3.37 -2.69 -5.93
N ILE A 145 2.83 -1.84 -5.05
CA ILE A 145 1.55 -1.16 -5.27
C ILE A 145 1.65 -0.21 -6.46
N THR A 146 2.68 0.64 -6.50
CA THR A 146 2.94 1.58 -7.59
C THR A 146 2.98 0.89 -8.95
N SER A 147 3.85 -0.12 -9.12
CA SER A 147 3.95 -0.85 -10.38
C SER A 147 2.65 -1.55 -10.77
N THR A 148 1.86 -1.99 -9.78
CA THR A 148 0.58 -2.64 -10.05
C THR A 148 -0.49 -1.63 -10.47
N ILE A 149 -0.57 -0.46 -9.81
CA ILE A 149 -1.46 0.65 -10.19
C ILE A 149 -1.19 1.09 -11.63
N GLU A 150 0.07 1.31 -11.97
CA GLU A 150 0.48 1.69 -13.33
C GLU A 150 0.05 0.62 -14.36
N LEU A 151 0.28 -0.66 -14.04
CA LEU A 151 -0.08 -1.78 -14.91
C LEU A 151 -1.60 -1.87 -15.14
N ILE A 152 -2.40 -1.84 -14.07
CA ILE A 152 -3.87 -1.96 -14.20
C ILE A 152 -4.46 -0.75 -14.91
N SER A 153 -3.91 0.44 -14.67
CA SER A 153 -4.35 1.68 -15.31
C SER A 153 -4.01 1.69 -16.80
N ALA A 154 -2.80 1.28 -17.19
CA ALA A 154 -2.41 1.16 -18.59
C ALA A 154 -3.28 0.14 -19.35
N ARG A 155 -3.69 -0.94 -18.70
CA ARG A 155 -4.61 -1.92 -19.29
C ARG A 155 -6.02 -1.35 -19.42
N ALA A 156 -6.56 -0.75 -18.37
CA ALA A 156 -7.87 -0.12 -18.36
C ALA A 156 -7.97 0.98 -19.43
N LYS A 157 -6.95 1.84 -19.57
CA LYS A 157 -6.86 2.85 -20.66
C LYS A 157 -6.93 2.21 -22.05
N LYS A 158 -6.37 1.01 -22.22
CA LYS A 158 -6.24 0.35 -23.52
C LYS A 158 -7.49 -0.43 -23.93
N ASP A 159 -8.11 -1.13 -22.99
CA ASP A 159 -9.23 -2.02 -23.29
C ASP A 159 -10.58 -1.51 -22.79
N HIS A 160 -10.61 -0.40 -22.05
CA HIS A 160 -11.79 0.18 -21.41
C HIS A 160 -12.53 -0.82 -20.53
N LYS A 161 -11.79 -1.74 -19.90
CA LYS A 161 -12.34 -2.73 -18.98
C LYS A 161 -11.89 -2.47 -17.56
N HIS A 162 -12.63 -3.09 -16.65
CA HIS A 162 -12.28 -3.17 -15.26
C HIS A 162 -10.99 -3.98 -15.03
N HIS A 163 -10.04 -3.41 -14.29
CA HIS A 163 -8.89 -4.11 -13.75
C HIS A 163 -8.75 -3.80 -12.26
N ASP A 164 -8.23 -4.77 -11.52
CA ASP A 164 -8.12 -4.66 -10.07
C ASP A 164 -6.87 -5.37 -9.54
N PHE A 165 -6.52 -5.06 -8.29
CA PHE A 165 -5.68 -5.91 -7.48
C PHE A 165 -6.04 -5.75 -5.99
N SER A 166 -5.51 -6.65 -5.16
CA SER A 166 -5.71 -6.59 -3.71
C SER A 166 -4.53 -7.16 -2.96
N ILE A 167 -4.10 -6.46 -1.91
CA ILE A 167 -2.97 -6.79 -1.04
C ILE A 167 -3.46 -6.77 0.40
N GLY A 168 -3.16 -7.83 1.15
CA GLY A 168 -3.33 -7.86 2.59
C GLY A 168 -2.02 -7.66 3.32
N PHE A 169 -2.07 -7.00 4.47
CA PHE A 169 -0.94 -6.73 5.34
C PHE A 169 -1.09 -7.58 6.61
N GLY A 170 -0.35 -8.69 6.65
CA GLY A 170 -0.53 -9.75 7.66
C GLY A 170 -0.35 -9.30 9.11
N SER A 171 0.58 -8.38 9.40
CA SER A 171 0.79 -7.83 10.75
C SER A 171 -0.23 -6.76 11.13
N ALA A 172 -0.72 -5.98 10.16
CA ALA A 172 -1.66 -4.88 10.40
C ALA A 172 -3.12 -5.32 10.47
N SER A 173 -3.42 -6.63 10.28
CA SER A 173 -4.80 -7.14 10.15
C SER A 173 -5.66 -6.30 9.21
N SER A 174 -5.05 -5.74 8.16
CA SER A 174 -5.64 -4.74 7.26
C SER A 174 -5.33 -5.12 5.82
N GLY A 175 -6.05 -4.55 4.85
CA GLY A 175 -5.75 -4.75 3.43
C GLY A 175 -6.28 -3.64 2.56
N ILE A 176 -5.81 -3.60 1.31
CA ILE A 176 -6.24 -2.65 0.30
C ILE A 176 -6.64 -3.37 -0.97
N THR A 177 -7.73 -2.94 -1.58
CA THR A 177 -8.16 -3.29 -2.93
C THR A 177 -8.20 -2.03 -3.79
N PHE A 178 -7.55 -2.09 -4.95
CA PHE A 178 -7.66 -1.05 -5.96
C PHE A 178 -8.48 -1.56 -7.14
N HIS A 179 -9.46 -0.78 -7.57
CA HIS A 179 -10.20 -0.94 -8.81
C HIS A 179 -9.81 0.20 -9.76
N CYS A 180 -9.66 -0.10 -11.04
CA CYS A 180 -9.41 0.90 -12.08
C CYS A 180 -10.41 0.69 -13.22
N ASN A 181 -11.31 1.65 -13.40
CA ASN A 181 -12.36 1.67 -14.42
C ASN A 181 -13.03 3.05 -14.49
N ASP A 182 -13.80 3.27 -15.55
CA ASP A 182 -14.63 4.45 -15.83
C ASP A 182 -16.15 4.18 -15.70
N GLU A 183 -16.55 3.04 -15.11
CA GLU A 183 -17.96 2.69 -14.91
C GLU A 183 -18.64 3.65 -13.91
N ALA A 184 -19.93 3.94 -14.09
CA ALA A 184 -20.70 4.78 -13.16
C ALA A 184 -20.62 4.29 -11.70
N VAL A 185 -20.62 5.22 -10.73
CA VAL A 185 -20.40 4.93 -9.29
C VAL A 185 -21.45 3.97 -8.75
N GLU A 186 -22.69 4.06 -9.23
CA GLU A 186 -23.82 3.19 -8.88
C GLU A 186 -23.57 1.72 -9.26
N THR A 187 -22.70 1.48 -10.24
CA THR A 187 -22.29 0.14 -10.66
C THR A 187 -20.95 -0.26 -10.04
N ALA A 188 -19.97 0.64 -10.04
CA ALA A 188 -18.61 0.38 -9.59
C ALA A 188 -18.50 0.29 -8.05
N GLY A 189 -19.26 1.11 -7.33
CA GLY A 189 -19.30 1.14 -5.86
C GLY A 189 -19.69 -0.20 -5.24
N PRO A 190 -20.88 -0.77 -5.58
CA PRO A 190 -21.29 -2.08 -5.07
C PRO A 190 -20.31 -3.21 -5.44
N LYS A 191 -19.69 -3.15 -6.63
CA LYS A 191 -18.66 -4.13 -7.03
C LYS A 191 -17.42 -4.02 -6.15
N LEU A 192 -16.93 -2.81 -5.89
CA LEU A 192 -15.81 -2.56 -4.99
C LEU A 192 -16.10 -3.03 -3.58
N GLN A 193 -17.28 -2.72 -3.06
CA GLN A 193 -17.72 -3.16 -1.75
C GLN A 193 -17.75 -4.67 -1.62
N ASN A 194 -18.41 -5.37 -2.55
CA ASN A 194 -18.45 -6.82 -2.50
C ASN A 194 -17.05 -7.44 -2.60
N HIS A 195 -16.17 -6.88 -3.46
CA HIS A 195 -14.80 -7.34 -3.55
C HIS A 195 -14.05 -7.16 -2.21
N CYS A 196 -14.15 -5.99 -1.59
CA CYS A 196 -13.51 -5.72 -0.30
C CYS A 196 -14.04 -6.62 0.82
N GLU A 197 -15.36 -6.83 0.92
CA GLU A 197 -15.99 -7.74 1.89
C GLU A 197 -15.41 -9.16 1.77
N LEU A 198 -15.30 -9.67 0.54
CA LEU A 198 -14.78 -11.00 0.27
C LEU A 198 -13.29 -11.13 0.61
N ARG A 199 -12.47 -10.12 0.27
CA ARG A 199 -11.04 -10.12 0.61
C ARG A 199 -10.81 -10.04 2.10
N LYS A 200 -11.47 -9.09 2.78
CA LYS A 200 -11.46 -8.94 4.23
C LYS A 200 -11.86 -10.23 4.93
N TYR A 201 -12.95 -10.86 4.49
CA TYR A 201 -13.44 -12.11 5.06
C TYR A 201 -12.45 -13.26 4.88
N ARG A 202 -11.92 -13.44 3.66
CA ARG A 202 -10.99 -14.51 3.32
C ARG A 202 -9.68 -14.40 4.09
N GLU A 203 -9.19 -13.19 4.29
CA GLU A 203 -7.93 -12.91 4.97
C GLU A 203 -8.10 -12.72 6.49
N LYS A 204 -9.34 -12.78 6.98
CA LYS A 204 -9.69 -12.56 8.39
C LYS A 204 -9.19 -11.21 8.93
N ALA A 205 -9.16 -10.21 8.07
CA ALA A 205 -8.71 -8.86 8.40
C ALA A 205 -9.75 -8.13 9.28
N GLN A 206 -9.26 -7.30 10.19
CA GLN A 206 -10.06 -6.38 11.00
C GLN A 206 -10.58 -5.22 10.16
N SER A 207 -9.75 -4.67 9.28
CA SER A 207 -10.13 -3.57 8.40
C SER A 207 -9.76 -3.83 6.94
N TRP A 208 -10.42 -3.12 6.02
CA TRP A 208 -10.12 -3.19 4.59
C TRP A 208 -10.48 -1.89 3.87
N PHE A 209 -9.56 -1.39 3.05
CA PHE A 209 -9.75 -0.20 2.23
C PHE A 209 -9.99 -0.60 0.77
N GLY A 210 -11.01 -0.01 0.15
CA GLY A 210 -11.27 -0.14 -1.28
C GLY A 210 -11.15 1.22 -1.95
N ILE A 211 -10.36 1.33 -3.01
CA ILE A 211 -10.20 2.58 -3.76
C ILE A 211 -10.50 2.32 -5.23
N CYS A 212 -11.40 3.11 -5.82
CA CYS A 212 -11.57 3.15 -7.26
C CYS A 212 -10.81 4.35 -7.84
N ILE A 213 -9.88 4.09 -8.76
CA ILE A 213 -9.12 5.14 -9.45
C ILE A 213 -9.57 5.28 -10.91
N ASN A 214 -9.42 6.49 -11.44
CA ASN A 214 -9.68 6.78 -12.83
C ASN A 214 -8.54 6.25 -13.71
N PRO A 215 -8.83 5.48 -14.78
CA PRO A 215 -7.78 5.05 -15.69
C PRO A 215 -7.09 6.22 -16.37
N SER A 216 -7.79 7.30 -16.74
CA SER A 216 -7.33 8.33 -17.68
C SER A 216 -6.81 9.62 -17.03
N ASP A 217 -7.11 9.85 -15.76
CA ASP A 217 -6.90 11.12 -15.07
C ASP A 217 -5.88 10.97 -13.94
N GLU A 218 -4.59 10.80 -14.28
CA GLU A 218 -3.45 10.75 -13.35
C GLU A 218 -3.65 9.89 -12.07
N TYR A 219 -4.41 8.80 -12.16
CA TYR A 219 -4.75 7.94 -11.01
C TYR A 219 -5.63 8.62 -9.94
N SER A 220 -6.45 9.61 -10.34
CA SER A 220 -7.39 10.31 -9.45
C SER A 220 -8.36 9.34 -8.79
N ILE A 221 -8.59 9.55 -7.51
CA ILE A 221 -9.56 8.82 -6.70
C ILE A 221 -10.94 9.22 -7.20
N ARG A 222 -11.72 8.21 -7.60
CA ARG A 222 -13.13 8.40 -7.96
C ARG A 222 -14.04 8.29 -6.76
N PHE A 223 -13.76 7.31 -5.91
CA PHE A 223 -14.43 7.07 -4.63
C PHE A 223 -13.66 6.01 -3.85
N GLY A 224 -13.83 6.02 -2.53
CA GLY A 224 -13.28 5.05 -1.59
C GLY A 224 -14.36 4.37 -0.76
N ILE A 225 -14.01 3.23 -0.17
CA ILE A 225 -14.78 2.57 0.87
C ILE A 225 -13.85 2.10 1.98
N TYR A 226 -14.38 2.11 3.21
CA TYR A 226 -13.67 1.61 4.38
C TYR A 226 -14.56 0.60 5.12
N LEU A 227 -14.02 -0.60 5.35
CA LEU A 227 -14.69 -1.67 6.08
C LEU A 227 -13.94 -1.92 7.38
N ASP A 228 -14.48 -1.46 8.51
CA ASP A 228 -13.89 -1.66 9.83
C ASP A 228 -14.89 -2.34 10.77
N TYR A 229 -14.69 -3.63 11.00
CA TYR A 229 -15.52 -4.43 11.90
C TYR A 229 -14.85 -5.77 12.19
N SER A 230 -15.05 -6.30 13.39
CA SER A 230 -14.50 -7.60 13.74
C SER A 230 -14.98 -8.71 12.82
N TRP A 231 -14.07 -9.61 12.46
CA TRP A 231 -14.41 -10.76 11.64
C TRP A 231 -15.45 -11.65 12.34
N LYS A 232 -16.50 -12.02 11.61
CA LYS A 232 -17.55 -12.95 12.07
C LYS A 232 -17.84 -13.96 10.96
N ASN A 233 -18.02 -15.22 11.33
CA ASN A 233 -18.37 -16.26 10.38
C ASN A 233 -19.69 -15.91 9.68
N SER A 234 -19.72 -16.05 8.35
CA SER A 234 -20.91 -15.77 7.54
C SER A 234 -21.12 -16.88 6.53
N VAL A 235 -22.32 -17.48 6.55
CA VAL A 235 -22.69 -18.54 5.60
C VAL A 235 -22.61 -18.01 4.16
N ARG A 236 -23.16 -16.82 3.89
CA ARG A 236 -23.08 -16.15 2.59
C ARG A 236 -21.63 -16.03 2.10
N LEU A 237 -20.77 -15.42 2.92
CA LEU A 237 -19.38 -15.16 2.52
C LEU A 237 -18.56 -16.45 2.41
N ASN A 238 -18.85 -17.47 3.22
CA ASN A 238 -18.23 -18.79 3.09
C ASN A 238 -18.51 -19.41 1.72
N ASP A 239 -19.76 -19.35 1.26
CA ASP A 239 -20.15 -19.97 -0.01
C ASP A 239 -19.59 -19.19 -1.20
N GLU A 240 -19.62 -17.86 -1.15
CA GLU A 240 -19.01 -17.00 -2.19
C GLU A 240 -17.48 -17.22 -2.28
N VAL A 241 -16.77 -17.25 -1.15
CA VAL A 241 -15.31 -17.51 -1.16
C VAL A 241 -15.00 -18.91 -1.70
N LYS A 242 -15.78 -19.93 -1.35
CA LYS A 242 -15.60 -21.29 -1.91
C LYS A 242 -15.76 -21.31 -3.43
N GLN A 243 -16.80 -20.64 -3.95
CA GLN A 243 -17.03 -20.55 -5.39
C GLN A 243 -15.87 -19.85 -6.11
N ILE A 244 -15.36 -18.75 -5.56
CA ILE A 244 -14.21 -18.04 -6.12
C ILE A 244 -12.98 -18.95 -6.17
N VAL A 245 -12.64 -19.63 -5.07
CA VAL A 245 -11.49 -20.55 -5.02
C VAL A 245 -11.62 -21.69 -6.04
N GLN A 246 -12.83 -22.24 -6.21
CA GLN A 246 -13.11 -23.26 -7.21
C GLN A 246 -12.93 -22.73 -8.64
N ASN A 247 -13.45 -21.54 -8.93
CA ASN A 247 -13.35 -20.89 -10.23
C ASN A 247 -11.89 -20.52 -10.57
N THR A 248 -11.11 -20.03 -9.61
CA THR A 248 -9.68 -19.74 -9.81
C THR A 248 -8.91 -21.02 -10.13
N LYS A 249 -9.15 -22.12 -9.42
CA LYS A 249 -8.51 -23.42 -9.72
C LYS A 249 -8.83 -23.89 -11.14
N LYS A 250 -10.10 -23.81 -11.55
CA LYS A 250 -10.54 -24.19 -12.90
C LYS A 250 -9.88 -23.32 -13.98
N SER A 251 -9.84 -22.00 -13.78
CA SER A 251 -9.17 -21.04 -14.66
C SER A 251 -7.68 -21.32 -14.84
N THR A 252 -6.96 -21.61 -13.75
CA THR A 252 -5.52 -21.92 -13.79
C THR A 252 -5.26 -23.26 -14.51
N LEU A 253 -6.10 -24.27 -14.28
CA LEU A 253 -6.05 -25.56 -14.98
C LEU A 253 -6.29 -25.40 -16.49
N GLU A 254 -7.25 -24.57 -16.89
CA GLU A 254 -7.55 -24.27 -18.30
C GLU A 254 -6.38 -23.53 -18.98
N LYS A 255 -5.80 -22.51 -18.32
CA LYS A 255 -4.63 -21.77 -18.81
C LYS A 255 -3.40 -22.68 -18.99
N HIS A 256 -3.12 -23.57 -18.04
CA HIS A 256 -2.04 -24.57 -18.17
C HIS A 256 -2.27 -25.54 -19.33
N THR A 257 -3.52 -25.99 -19.51
CA THR A 257 -3.89 -26.91 -20.60
C THR A 257 -3.70 -26.23 -21.97
N GLN A 258 -4.10 -24.96 -22.09
CA GLN A 258 -3.98 -24.17 -23.31
C GLN A 258 -2.53 -23.76 -23.64
N ALA A 259 -1.69 -23.50 -22.62
CA ALA A 259 -0.26 -23.31 -22.81
C ALA A 259 0.42 -24.59 -23.35
N ASN A 260 0.05 -25.75 -22.80
CA ASN A 260 0.57 -27.05 -23.24
C ASN A 260 0.14 -27.43 -24.66
N SER A 261 -1.10 -27.12 -25.07
CA SER A 261 -1.56 -27.33 -26.46
C SER A 261 -0.81 -26.43 -27.44
N ASN A 262 -0.58 -25.17 -27.09
CA ASN A 262 0.16 -24.21 -27.92
C ASN A 262 1.64 -24.63 -28.10
N LEU A 263 2.28 -25.15 -27.04
CA LEU A 263 3.63 -25.72 -27.10
C LEU A 263 3.71 -26.95 -28.01
N LYS A 264 2.74 -27.87 -27.92
CA LYS A 264 2.64 -29.06 -28.79
C LYS A 264 2.46 -28.65 -30.27
N GLN A 265 1.59 -27.67 -30.55
CA GLN A 265 1.41 -27.15 -31.91
C GLN A 265 2.67 -26.49 -32.47
N LYS A 266 3.39 -25.68 -31.68
CA LYS A 266 4.68 -25.09 -32.08
C LYS A 266 5.74 -26.16 -32.37
N ARG A 267 5.85 -27.20 -31.54
CA ARG A 267 6.75 -28.35 -31.78
C ARG A 267 6.40 -29.10 -33.07
N ASN A 268 5.13 -29.34 -33.33
CA ASN A 268 4.68 -30.02 -34.55
C ASN A 268 4.93 -29.18 -35.82
N LYS A 269 4.71 -27.85 -35.75
CA LYS A 269 5.05 -26.93 -36.85
C LYS A 269 6.56 -26.90 -37.12
N SER A 270 7.39 -26.94 -36.07
CA SER A 270 8.86 -27.01 -36.20
C SER A 270 9.31 -28.31 -36.86
N LYS A 271 8.83 -29.47 -36.40
CA LYS A 271 9.12 -30.79 -36.99
C LYS A 271 8.72 -30.86 -38.48
N ARG A 272 7.53 -30.34 -38.84
CA ARG A 272 7.07 -30.27 -40.24
C ARG A 272 7.95 -29.36 -41.10
N LYS A 273 8.43 -28.23 -40.58
CA LYS A 273 9.38 -27.35 -41.28
C LYS A 273 10.74 -28.04 -41.49
N GLN A 274 11.23 -28.79 -40.51
CA GLN A 274 12.47 -29.54 -40.60
C GLN A 274 12.38 -30.65 -41.65
N GLN A 275 11.33 -31.48 -41.64
CA GLN A 275 11.09 -32.52 -42.65
C GLN A 275 10.95 -31.96 -44.07
N LYS A 276 10.31 -30.80 -44.25
CA LYS A 276 10.24 -30.12 -45.55
C LYS A 276 11.61 -29.63 -46.03
N LYS A 277 12.49 -29.17 -45.13
CA LYS A 277 13.88 -28.80 -45.46
C LYS A 277 14.71 -30.03 -45.86
N THR A 278 14.57 -31.16 -45.18
CA THR A 278 15.30 -32.41 -45.52
C THR A 278 14.86 -32.96 -46.87
N ARG A 279 13.55 -32.97 -47.17
CA ARG A 279 13.02 -33.40 -48.48
C ARG A 279 13.46 -32.50 -49.64
N ARG A 280 13.63 -31.20 -49.40
CA ARG A 280 14.18 -30.27 -50.41
C ARG A 280 15.68 -30.47 -50.66
N LYS A 281 16.46 -30.88 -49.65
CA LYS A 281 17.88 -31.23 -49.82
C LYS A 281 18.07 -32.53 -50.61
N ASN A 282 17.21 -33.53 -50.41
CA ASN A 282 17.31 -34.82 -51.11
C ASN A 282 16.79 -34.79 -52.57
N ARG A 283 16.13 -33.72 -53.01
CA ARG A 283 15.70 -33.53 -54.42
C ARG A 283 16.70 -32.72 -55.26
N LYS A 284 17.80 -32.26 -54.65
CA LYS A 284 18.87 -31.47 -55.30
C LYS A 284 20.19 -32.24 -55.45
N LYS A 285 20.16 -33.54 -55.19
CA LYS A 285 21.17 -34.53 -55.58
C LYS A 285 20.50 -35.47 -56.59
#